data_AF-A0A2P8QQJ4-F1
#
_entry.id   AF-A0A2P8QQJ4-F1
#
_cell.length_a   1.000
_cell.length_b   1.000
_cell.length_c   1.000
_cell.angle_alpha   90.00
_cell.angle_beta   90.00
_cell.angle_gamma   90.00
#
_symmetry.space_group_name_H-M   'P 1'
#
loop_
_entity.id
_entity.type
_entity.pdbx_description
1 polymer ?
#
loop_
_entity_poly.entity_id
_entity_poly.type
_entity_poly.pdbx_seq_one_letter_code
_entity_poly.pdbx_strand_id
1 'polypeptide(L)'
;MERSNDLIQENIEDKFLGTYLIEAGIITVARLNEAIRQQEKNPRLRLGEILVSRGWVEQKEINHFTDLIIALAGQNLRDRHQEKSRYSFFHAYDSERKEKTSVSDVQVYRHLSLPIFYTSPKQVSQILLIIIIFLAIASVLTESAILFLNLSTSNGYTGRMFVLDAEANIPTLYSALTLSFCALLLAIISYIKRAEDTFYTGWKFLSGLFLFLALDEFCSIHETFIIPLRKAFNTSGFLHFAWVIPATILLIIFLLSFLKFIKALPQKTRTLFILAGATYVSGALGMELVSGYYASIHGEETVAYSILTVVEELLEMLGIVVFISALLSYIKRNVGEIRFCIRFSDNQ
;
A
#
# COMPACT_ATOMS: atom_id res chain seq x y z
N MET A 1 23.68 -15.65 -19.30
CA MET A 1 24.09 -14.53 -18.42
C MET A 1 23.95 -13.24 -19.23
N GLU A 2 22.73 -12.99 -19.74
CA GLU A 2 22.41 -11.94 -20.71
C GLU A 2 20.92 -11.60 -20.51
N ARG A 3 20.62 -10.57 -19.71
CA ARG A 3 19.30 -9.90 -19.69
C ARG A 3 19.23 -8.63 -18.83
N SER A 4 20.38 -8.03 -18.50
CA SER A 4 20.44 -6.85 -17.62
C SER A 4 20.80 -5.53 -18.32
N ASN A 5 21.05 -5.53 -19.63
CA ASN A 5 21.49 -4.31 -20.33
C ASN A 5 20.39 -3.60 -21.14
N ASP A 6 19.21 -4.22 -21.31
CA ASP A 6 18.15 -3.65 -22.17
C ASP A 6 17.22 -2.67 -21.44
N LEU A 7 17.39 -2.44 -20.12
CA LEU A 7 16.51 -1.56 -19.32
C LEU A 7 17.11 -0.18 -19.00
N ILE A 8 18.30 0.14 -19.50
CA ILE A 8 18.95 1.44 -19.26
C ILE A 8 18.91 2.34 -20.51
N GLN A 9 18.41 1.84 -21.64
CA GLN A 9 18.57 2.51 -22.95
C GLN A 9 17.33 3.27 -23.43
N GLU A 10 16.31 3.47 -22.58
CA GLU A 10 14.99 3.97 -23.02
C GLU A 10 14.68 5.43 -22.61
N ASN A 11 15.65 6.24 -22.18
CA ASN A 11 15.33 7.58 -21.63
C ASN A 11 16.23 8.73 -22.12
N ILE A 12 16.44 8.81 -23.43
CA ILE A 12 16.77 10.08 -24.08
C ILE A 12 15.48 10.56 -24.77
N GLU A 13 14.43 10.79 -23.97
CA GLU A 13 13.30 11.61 -24.42
C GLU A 13 13.83 13.01 -24.76
N ASP A 14 13.40 13.57 -25.88
CA ASP A 14 13.73 14.91 -26.38
C ASP A 14 13.53 15.98 -25.29
N LYS A 15 14.58 16.26 -24.50
CA LYS A 15 14.52 17.28 -23.45
C LYS A 15 14.54 18.65 -24.10
N PHE A 16 13.44 19.39 -23.92
CA PHE A 16 13.30 20.77 -24.39
C PHE A 16 14.14 21.75 -23.56
N LEU A 17 14.47 22.91 -24.13
CA LEU A 17 15.26 23.99 -23.50
C LEU A 17 14.83 24.33 -22.07
N GLY A 18 13.52 24.34 -21.79
CA GLY A 18 12.99 24.60 -20.46
C GLY A 18 13.45 23.61 -19.39
N THR A 19 13.63 22.33 -19.74
CA THR A 19 14.08 21.29 -18.82
C THR A 19 15.53 21.52 -18.40
N TYR A 20 16.40 21.88 -19.34
CA TYR A 20 17.80 22.19 -19.04
C TYR A 20 17.95 23.43 -18.15
N LEU A 21 17.14 24.46 -18.37
CA LEU A 21 17.16 25.67 -17.55
C LEU A 21 16.64 25.41 -16.11
N ILE A 22 15.73 24.44 -15.93
CA ILE A 22 15.29 23.99 -14.60
C ILE A 22 16.37 23.14 -13.92
N GLU A 23 16.96 22.18 -14.63
CA GLU A 23 18.04 21.35 -14.09
C GLU A 23 19.24 22.19 -13.67
N ALA A 24 19.51 23.30 -14.38
CA ALA A 24 20.59 24.24 -14.07
C ALA A 24 20.23 25.25 -12.96
N GLY A 25 19.00 25.20 -12.43
CA GLY A 25 18.52 26.13 -11.40
C GLY A 25 18.45 27.58 -11.87
N ILE A 26 18.38 27.83 -13.18
CA ILE A 26 18.31 29.19 -13.75
C ILE A 26 16.87 29.68 -13.66
N ILE A 27 15.91 28.82 -13.99
CA ILE A 27 14.48 29.11 -13.87
C ILE A 27 13.77 28.07 -13.02
N THR A 28 12.67 28.48 -12.39
CA THR A 28 11.78 27.57 -11.68
C THR A 28 10.74 26.98 -12.64
N VAL A 29 10.15 25.84 -12.26
CA VAL A 29 9.02 25.22 -12.99
C VAL A 29 7.86 26.21 -13.16
N ALA A 30 7.62 27.08 -12.16
CA ALA A 30 6.57 28.10 -12.22
C ALA A 30 6.83 29.14 -13.31
N ARG A 31 8.07 29.66 -13.41
CA ARG A 31 8.48 30.60 -14.46
C ARG A 31 8.42 29.96 -15.84
N LEU A 32 8.82 28.69 -15.97
CA LEU A 32 8.70 27.96 -17.23
C LEU A 32 7.24 27.83 -17.68
N ASN A 33 6.33 27.42 -16.78
CA ASN A 33 4.90 27.30 -17.11
C ASN A 33 4.27 28.65 -17.49
N GLU A 34 4.71 29.75 -16.87
CA GLU A 34 4.25 31.09 -17.24
C GLU A 34 4.76 31.52 -18.62
N ALA A 35 5.99 31.17 -18.96
CA ALA A 35 6.54 31.42 -20.30
C ALA A 35 5.82 30.59 -21.37
N ILE A 36 5.49 29.32 -21.09
CA ILE A 36 4.72 28.46 -22.00
C ILE A 36 3.32 29.02 -22.24
N ARG A 37 2.61 29.45 -21.18
CA ARG A 37 1.28 30.09 -21.32
C ARG A 37 1.31 31.36 -22.18
N GLN A 38 2.43 32.10 -22.18
CA GLN A 38 2.60 33.26 -23.05
C GLN A 38 2.91 32.87 -24.49
N GLN A 39 3.70 31.82 -24.68
CA GLN A 39 3.97 31.26 -25.99
C GLN A 39 2.71 30.71 -26.67
N GLU A 40 1.83 30.06 -25.90
CA GLU A 40 0.52 29.60 -26.39
C GLU A 40 -0.37 30.75 -26.88
N LYS A 41 -0.30 31.91 -26.21
CA LYS A 41 -1.04 33.12 -26.60
C LYS A 41 -0.40 33.85 -27.78
N ASN A 42 0.91 33.68 -28.01
CA ASN A 42 1.61 34.29 -29.12
C ASN A 42 2.68 33.34 -29.69
N PRO A 43 2.29 32.40 -30.57
CA PRO A 43 3.16 31.33 -31.06
C PRO A 43 4.40 31.80 -31.84
N ARG A 44 4.46 33.08 -32.23
CA ARG A 44 5.61 33.68 -32.92
C ARG A 44 6.79 33.93 -31.98
N LEU A 45 6.54 34.03 -30.68
CA LEU A 45 7.58 34.23 -29.67
C LEU A 45 8.22 32.90 -29.30
N ARG A 46 9.56 32.85 -29.29
CA ARG A 46 10.28 31.67 -28.82
C ARG A 46 10.34 31.68 -27.30
N LEU A 47 10.30 30.50 -26.69
CA LEU A 47 10.36 30.34 -25.23
C LEU A 47 11.56 31.08 -24.62
N GLY A 48 12.75 30.99 -25.25
CA GLY A 48 13.94 31.72 -24.80
C GLY A 48 13.80 33.25 -24.84
N GLU A 49 13.13 33.80 -25.87
CA GLU A 49 12.88 35.24 -25.98
C GLU A 49 11.92 35.72 -24.88
N ILE A 50 10.91 34.91 -24.54
CA ILE A 50 9.99 35.21 -23.44
C ILE A 50 10.74 35.25 -22.11
N LEU A 51 11.60 34.27 -21.85
CA LEU A 51 12.40 34.19 -20.63
C LEU A 51 13.38 35.38 -20.50
N VAL A 52 13.99 35.80 -21.60
CA VAL A 52 14.90 36.97 -21.65
C VAL A 52 14.13 38.28 -21.49
N SER A 53 12.99 38.44 -22.16
CA SER A 53 12.17 39.66 -22.07
C SER A 53 11.64 39.94 -20.66
N ARG A 54 11.49 38.89 -19.85
CA ARG A 54 11.08 38.96 -18.45
C ARG A 54 12.25 39.14 -17.48
N GLY A 55 13.49 39.14 -17.97
CA GLY A 55 14.70 39.22 -17.14
C GLY A 55 14.93 37.99 -16.27
N TRP A 56 14.35 36.83 -16.62
CA TRP A 56 14.52 35.59 -15.86
C TRP A 56 15.75 34.80 -16.26
N VAL A 57 16.26 35.04 -17.46
CA VAL A 57 17.43 34.38 -18.06
C VAL A 57 18.16 35.41 -18.92
N GLU A 58 19.49 35.39 -18.95
CA GLU A 58 20.27 36.22 -19.86
C GLU A 58 20.34 35.60 -21.27
N GLN A 59 20.41 36.43 -22.31
CA GLN A 59 20.53 35.94 -23.70
C GLN A 59 21.75 35.02 -23.90
N LYS A 60 22.84 35.27 -23.16
CA LYS A 60 24.05 34.45 -23.18
C LYS A 60 23.79 33.03 -22.68
N GLU A 61 22.95 32.88 -21.65
CA GLU A 61 22.58 31.57 -21.10
C GLU A 61 21.70 30.81 -22.09
N ILE A 62 20.71 31.48 -22.70
CA ILE A 62 19.87 30.88 -23.75
C ILE A 62 20.72 30.36 -24.92
N ASN A 63 21.67 31.15 -25.39
CA ASN A 63 22.55 30.74 -26.49
C ASN A 63 23.38 29.52 -26.10
N HIS A 64 23.97 29.52 -24.90
CA HIS A 64 24.81 28.44 -24.40
C HIS A 64 24.06 27.10 -24.28
N PHE A 65 22.83 27.10 -23.73
CA PHE A 65 22.01 25.88 -23.64
C PHE A 65 21.45 25.45 -25.01
N THR A 66 21.20 26.39 -25.92
CA THR A 66 20.76 26.05 -27.28
C THR A 66 21.88 25.35 -28.06
N ASP A 67 23.12 25.86 -27.98
CA ASP A 67 24.30 25.23 -28.58
C ASP A 67 24.55 23.84 -28.00
N LEU A 68 24.35 23.66 -26.68
CA LEU A 68 24.43 22.37 -26.02
C LEU A 68 23.38 21.39 -26.55
N ILE A 69 22.12 21.81 -26.69
CA ILE A 69 21.04 20.97 -27.22
C ILE A 69 21.34 20.58 -28.67
N ILE A 70 21.83 21.50 -29.49
CA ILE A 70 22.22 21.23 -30.89
C ILE A 70 23.39 20.24 -30.94
N ALA A 71 24.42 20.42 -30.10
CA ALA A 71 25.56 19.51 -30.02
C ALA A 71 25.15 18.09 -29.59
N LEU A 72 24.24 17.99 -28.61
CA LEU A 72 23.69 16.71 -28.15
C LEU A 72 22.81 16.04 -29.21
N ALA A 73 22.02 16.81 -29.96
CA ALA A 73 21.18 16.30 -31.04
C ALA A 73 21.99 15.86 -32.27
N GLY A 74 23.10 16.56 -32.59
CA GLY A 74 23.99 16.24 -33.70
C GLY A 74 24.87 15.01 -33.49
N GLN A 75 25.05 14.54 -32.26
CA GLN A 75 25.91 13.40 -31.90
C GLN A 75 25.17 12.07 -31.70
N ASN A 76 23.95 11.92 -32.23
CA ASN A 76 23.11 10.72 -32.12
C ASN A 76 23.67 9.43 -32.80
N LEU A 77 24.99 9.35 -33.04
CA LEU A 77 25.69 8.15 -33.54
C LEU A 77 27.04 7.97 -32.82
N ARG A 78 27.05 7.78 -31.48
CA ARG A 78 27.90 6.81 -30.74
C ARG A 78 28.10 7.19 -29.26
N ASP A 79 27.73 6.22 -28.42
CA ASP A 79 28.37 5.80 -27.16
C ASP A 79 28.22 6.59 -25.84
N ARG A 80 28.30 5.77 -24.76
CA ARG A 80 28.15 5.97 -23.30
C ARG A 80 28.92 7.15 -22.64
N HIS A 81 29.51 8.06 -23.41
CA HIS A 81 30.19 9.25 -22.88
C HIS A 81 29.24 10.41 -22.55
N GLN A 82 27.96 10.32 -22.91
CA GLN A 82 26.94 11.36 -22.73
C GLN A 82 26.70 11.75 -21.27
N GLU A 83 26.66 10.78 -20.35
CA GLU A 83 26.35 11.04 -18.94
C GLU A 83 27.51 11.74 -18.22
N LYS A 84 28.75 11.35 -18.54
CA LYS A 84 29.97 11.93 -17.92
C LYS A 84 30.23 13.37 -18.39
N SER A 85 29.96 13.68 -19.67
CA SER A 85 30.03 15.04 -20.20
C SER A 85 28.94 15.93 -19.59
N ARG A 86 27.71 15.41 -19.43
CA ARG A 86 26.59 16.11 -18.78
C ARG A 86 26.87 16.38 -17.30
N TYR A 87 27.34 15.39 -16.55
CA TYR A 87 27.72 15.57 -15.14
C TYR A 87 28.88 16.57 -14.98
N SER A 88 29.91 16.48 -15.81
CA SER A 88 31.03 17.43 -15.79
C SER A 88 30.58 18.86 -16.11
N PHE A 89 29.60 19.01 -17.00
CA PHE A 89 29.05 20.30 -17.42
C PHE A 89 28.26 20.99 -16.29
N PHE A 90 27.30 20.28 -15.68
CA PHE A 90 26.53 20.83 -14.56
C PHE A 90 27.43 21.18 -13.37
N HIS A 91 28.49 20.40 -13.12
CA HIS A 91 29.46 20.71 -12.08
C HIS A 91 30.31 21.95 -12.38
N ALA A 92 30.72 22.16 -13.63
CA ALA A 92 31.49 23.34 -14.03
C ALA A 92 30.64 24.62 -13.95
N TYR A 93 29.40 24.59 -14.44
CA TYR A 93 28.48 25.73 -14.39
C TYR A 93 28.08 26.10 -12.95
N ASP A 94 27.84 25.10 -12.08
CA ASP A 94 27.54 25.33 -10.66
C ASP A 94 28.74 25.93 -9.90
N SER A 95 29.98 25.64 -10.34
CA SER A 95 31.20 26.24 -9.78
C SER A 95 31.37 27.72 -10.16
N GLU A 96 31.07 28.11 -11.40
CA GLU A 96 31.15 29.50 -11.86
C GLU A 96 30.06 30.39 -11.26
N ARG A 97 28.88 29.83 -10.92
CA ARG A 97 27.76 30.60 -10.35
C ARG A 97 27.91 30.85 -8.85
N LYS A 98 28.55 29.93 -8.13
CA LYS A 98 28.83 30.05 -6.68
C LYS A 98 29.77 31.21 -6.33
N GLU A 99 30.55 31.73 -7.27
CA GLU A 99 31.38 32.92 -7.06
C GLU A 99 30.61 34.25 -7.16
N LYS A 100 29.39 34.28 -7.74
CA LYS A 100 28.71 35.54 -8.10
C LYS A 100 27.41 35.87 -7.37
N THR A 101 26.84 34.96 -6.59
CA THR A 101 25.50 35.20 -6.04
C THR A 101 25.56 35.35 -4.51
N SER A 102 25.67 36.61 -4.07
CA SER A 102 25.48 36.98 -2.67
C SER A 102 24.03 36.72 -2.26
N VAL A 103 23.91 35.98 -1.16
CA VAL A 103 22.70 35.57 -0.44
C VAL A 103 21.60 36.65 -0.42
N SER A 104 20.47 36.40 -1.09
CA SER A 104 19.14 36.87 -0.65
C SER A 104 18.03 36.13 -1.41
N ASP A 105 17.08 35.60 -0.64
CA ASP A 105 15.72 35.20 -1.01
C ASP A 105 15.50 34.03 -1.98
N VAL A 106 15.93 32.83 -1.58
CA VAL A 106 15.31 31.58 -2.07
C VAL A 106 14.81 30.78 -0.87
N GLN A 107 13.51 30.83 -0.61
CA GLN A 107 12.85 29.81 0.21
C GLN A 107 12.99 28.47 -0.53
N VAL A 108 14.00 27.70 -0.15
CA VAL A 108 14.21 26.35 -0.64
C VAL A 108 13.12 25.47 -0.02
N TYR A 109 12.05 25.22 -0.77
CA TYR A 109 11.13 24.13 -0.45
C TYR A 109 11.97 22.84 -0.36
N ARG A 110 12.12 22.27 0.85
CA ARG A 110 12.74 20.95 1.01
C ARG A 110 11.84 19.93 0.32
N HIS A 111 12.23 19.47 -0.86
CA HIS A 111 11.58 18.34 -1.50
C HIS A 111 12.01 17.06 -0.77
N LEU A 112 11.11 16.42 -0.02
CA LEU A 112 11.35 15.08 0.50
C LEU A 112 11.15 14.09 -0.66
N SER A 113 12.24 13.69 -1.31
CA SER A 113 12.22 12.56 -2.24
C SER A 113 12.13 11.27 -1.44
N LEU A 114 10.91 10.76 -1.24
CA LEU A 114 10.71 9.42 -0.70
C LEU A 114 11.36 8.39 -1.65
N PRO A 115 12.08 7.38 -1.12
CA PRO A 115 12.67 6.33 -1.94
C PRO A 115 11.57 5.57 -2.71
N ILE A 116 11.83 5.27 -3.98
CA ILE A 116 10.94 4.46 -4.81
C ILE A 116 11.17 2.99 -4.45
N PHE A 117 10.15 2.36 -3.88
CA PHE A 117 10.19 0.93 -3.54
C PHE A 117 9.56 0.09 -4.66
N TYR A 118 10.39 -0.70 -5.34
CA TYR A 118 9.92 -1.70 -6.30
C TYR A 118 9.50 -2.97 -5.56
N THR A 119 8.21 -3.09 -5.25
CA THR A 119 7.66 -4.28 -4.60
C THR A 119 6.73 -5.04 -5.53
N SER A 120 6.84 -6.37 -5.51
CA SER A 120 5.92 -7.26 -6.21
C SER A 120 4.86 -7.82 -5.24
N PRO A 121 3.63 -8.12 -5.72
CA PRO A 121 2.60 -8.76 -4.89
C PRO A 121 3.12 -10.03 -4.17
N LYS A 122 3.99 -10.79 -4.86
CA LYS A 122 4.60 -12.01 -4.31
C LYS A 122 5.51 -11.72 -3.12
N GLN A 123 6.36 -10.69 -3.21
CA GLN A 123 7.27 -10.32 -2.12
C GLN A 123 6.48 -9.87 -0.88
N VAL A 124 5.42 -9.09 -1.06
CA VAL A 124 4.56 -8.66 0.06
C VAL A 124 3.93 -9.89 0.73
N SER A 125 3.31 -10.79 -0.04
CA SER A 125 2.75 -12.03 0.52
C SER A 125 3.79 -12.90 1.22
N GLN A 126 5.02 -12.99 0.70
CA GLN A 126 6.11 -13.75 1.33
C GLN A 126 6.52 -13.17 2.68
N ILE A 127 6.65 -11.84 2.78
CA ILE A 127 6.97 -11.17 4.04
C ILE A 127 5.86 -11.44 5.06
N LEU A 128 4.60 -11.30 4.66
CA LEU A 128 3.46 -11.55 5.54
C LEU A 128 3.43 -13.02 6.03
N LEU A 129 3.69 -13.99 5.15
CA LEU A 129 3.77 -15.40 5.53
C LEU A 129 4.92 -15.70 6.49
N ILE A 130 6.08 -15.08 6.30
CA ILE A 130 7.22 -15.23 7.22
C ILE A 130 6.83 -14.72 8.61
N ILE A 131 6.12 -13.59 8.68
CA ILE A 131 5.61 -13.05 9.96
C ILE A 131 4.63 -14.04 10.59
N ILE A 132 3.66 -14.58 9.84
CA ILE A 132 2.70 -15.58 10.35
C ILE A 132 3.43 -16.80 10.92
N ILE A 133 4.40 -17.35 10.18
CA ILE A 133 5.18 -18.51 10.64
C ILE A 133 5.92 -18.18 11.93
N PHE A 134 6.53 -17.00 12.02
CA PHE A 134 7.21 -16.55 13.22
C PHE A 134 6.23 -16.41 14.41
N LEU A 135 5.07 -15.80 14.21
CA LEU A 135 4.04 -15.63 15.25
C LEU A 135 3.50 -16.99 15.73
N ALA A 136 3.24 -17.91 14.80
CA ALA A 136 2.78 -19.26 15.14
C ALA A 136 3.82 -20.04 15.97
N ILE A 137 5.10 -19.98 15.57
CA ILE A 137 6.19 -20.60 16.34
C ILE A 137 6.31 -19.94 17.72
N ALA A 138 6.24 -18.61 17.79
CA ALA A 138 6.29 -17.89 19.05
C ALA A 138 5.14 -18.29 19.98
N SER A 139 3.91 -18.40 19.47
CA SER A 139 2.74 -18.86 20.23
C SER A 139 2.95 -20.25 20.82
N VAL A 140 3.37 -21.22 19.99
CA VAL A 140 3.60 -22.59 20.43
C VAL A 140 4.71 -22.67 21.49
N LEU A 141 5.79 -21.90 21.33
CA LEU A 141 6.87 -21.83 22.31
C LEU A 141 6.38 -21.20 23.62
N THR A 142 5.58 -20.14 23.56
CA THR A 142 5.00 -19.49 24.74
C THR A 142 4.06 -20.43 25.49
N GLU A 143 3.12 -21.09 24.81
CA GLU A 143 2.20 -22.05 25.42
C GLU A 143 2.94 -23.25 26.02
N SER A 144 3.93 -23.78 25.30
CA SER A 144 4.77 -24.87 25.81
C SER A 144 5.53 -24.43 27.07
N ALA A 145 6.10 -23.23 27.09
CA ALA A 145 6.82 -22.72 28.26
C ALA A 145 5.89 -22.54 29.46
N ILE A 146 4.66 -22.06 29.26
CA ILE A 146 3.65 -21.94 30.33
C ILE A 146 3.33 -23.32 30.93
N LEU A 147 3.09 -24.32 30.07
CA LEU A 147 2.82 -25.71 30.48
C LEU A 147 4.00 -26.34 31.23
N PHE A 148 5.22 -26.26 30.69
CA PHE A 148 6.41 -26.91 31.28
C PHE A 148 6.89 -26.25 32.58
N LEU A 149 6.76 -24.93 32.70
CA LEU A 149 7.21 -24.18 33.87
C LEU A 149 6.13 -24.06 34.95
N ASN A 150 4.94 -24.63 34.70
CA ASN A 150 3.76 -24.55 35.57
C ASN A 150 3.48 -23.12 36.06
N LEU A 151 3.71 -22.15 35.16
CA LEU A 151 3.49 -20.74 35.45
C LEU A 151 1.97 -20.53 35.50
N SER A 152 1.45 -19.99 36.60
CA SER A 152 0.03 -19.62 36.64
C SER A 152 -0.28 -18.63 35.50
N THR A 153 -1.24 -18.99 34.66
CA THR A 153 -1.83 -18.17 33.59
C THR A 153 -2.45 -16.85 34.10
N SER A 154 -2.53 -16.68 35.42
CA SER A 154 -3.04 -15.50 36.11
C SER A 154 -2.05 -14.34 36.24
N ASN A 155 -0.75 -14.52 35.97
CA ASN A 155 0.26 -13.50 36.27
C ASN A 155 0.94 -12.93 35.01
N GLY A 156 0.30 -11.92 34.42
CA GLY A 156 0.99 -10.84 33.74
C GLY A 156 0.73 -10.70 32.24
N TYR A 157 0.52 -9.46 31.81
CA TYR A 157 0.46 -8.99 30.42
C TYR A 157 1.59 -9.52 29.52
N THR A 158 2.72 -9.95 30.08
CA THR A 158 3.89 -10.47 29.35
C THR A 158 3.74 -11.91 28.88
N GLY A 159 2.94 -12.75 29.55
CA GLY A 159 2.77 -14.17 29.20
C GLY A 159 1.88 -14.41 27.97
N ARG A 160 1.07 -13.42 27.58
CA ARG A 160 0.07 -13.53 26.49
C ARG A 160 0.44 -12.74 25.22
N MET A 161 1.59 -12.07 25.20
CA MET A 161 2.02 -11.17 24.11
C MET A 161 2.12 -11.86 22.73
N PHE A 162 2.37 -13.17 22.70
CA PHE A 162 2.57 -13.95 21.47
C PHE A 162 1.59 -15.12 21.34
N VAL A 163 0.66 -15.29 22.29
CA VAL A 163 -0.36 -16.35 22.23
C VAL A 163 -1.41 -15.93 21.20
N LEU A 164 -1.61 -16.72 20.15
CA LEU A 164 -2.53 -16.37 19.06
C LEU A 164 -3.96 -16.13 19.57
N ASP A 165 -4.43 -16.93 20.53
CA ASP A 165 -5.76 -16.88 21.16
C ASP A 165 -5.96 -15.70 22.15
N ALA A 166 -4.92 -14.91 22.42
CA ALA A 166 -5.03 -13.80 23.36
C ALA A 166 -5.33 -12.47 22.65
N GLU A 167 -6.17 -11.67 23.29
CA GLU A 167 -6.49 -10.33 22.81
C GLU A 167 -5.41 -9.31 23.15
N ALA A 168 -5.42 -8.18 22.43
CA ALA A 168 -4.56 -7.01 22.69
C ALA A 168 -3.05 -7.35 22.78
N ASN A 169 -2.54 -8.06 21.77
CA ASN A 169 -1.17 -8.56 21.72
C ASN A 169 -0.53 -8.37 20.33
N ILE A 170 0.62 -9.00 20.09
CA ILE A 170 1.34 -8.85 18.82
C ILE A 170 0.61 -9.51 17.64
N PRO A 171 0.09 -10.75 17.76
CA PRO A 171 -0.82 -11.33 16.77
C PRO A 171 -2.02 -10.46 16.39
N THR A 172 -2.81 -9.98 17.35
CA THR A 172 -4.00 -9.16 17.04
C THR A 172 -3.63 -7.82 16.41
N LEU A 173 -2.50 -7.22 16.81
CA LEU A 173 -1.97 -6.04 16.12
C LEU A 173 -1.61 -6.36 14.66
N TYR A 174 -1.02 -7.52 14.38
CA TYR A 174 -0.72 -7.96 13.01
C TYR A 174 -2.01 -8.13 12.18
N SER A 175 -3.01 -8.85 12.71
CA SER A 175 -4.31 -9.06 12.06
C SER A 175 -5.00 -7.72 11.77
N ALA A 176 -5.10 -6.83 12.76
CA ALA A 176 -5.70 -5.52 12.61
C ALA A 176 -4.98 -4.64 11.55
N LEU A 177 -3.64 -4.67 11.51
CA LEU A 177 -2.86 -3.92 10.53
C LEU A 177 -3.00 -4.49 9.11
N THR A 178 -3.06 -5.81 8.95
CA THR A 178 -3.23 -6.45 7.63
C THR A 178 -4.65 -6.25 7.08
N LEU A 179 -5.67 -6.30 7.93
CA LEU A 179 -7.05 -5.92 7.60
C LEU A 179 -7.14 -4.44 7.20
N SER A 180 -6.50 -3.54 7.98
CA SER A 180 -6.42 -2.11 7.65
C SER A 180 -5.70 -1.86 6.32
N PHE A 181 -4.66 -2.64 6.02
CA PHE A 181 -3.97 -2.57 4.74
C PHE A 181 -4.87 -3.02 3.58
N CYS A 182 -5.68 -4.06 3.76
CA CYS A 182 -6.71 -4.44 2.79
C CYS A 182 -7.71 -3.29 2.57
N ALA A 183 -8.20 -2.68 3.66
CA ALA A 183 -9.12 -1.55 3.59
C ALA A 183 -8.53 -0.38 2.78
N LEU A 184 -7.24 -0.07 2.98
CA LEU A 184 -6.52 0.96 2.23
C LEU A 184 -6.38 0.61 0.74
N LEU A 185 -5.96 -0.62 0.42
CA LEU A 185 -5.84 -1.07 -0.98
C LEU A 185 -7.19 -1.03 -1.71
N LEU A 186 -8.28 -1.42 -1.03
CA LEU A 186 -9.63 -1.32 -1.56
C LEU A 186 -10.08 0.13 -1.76
N ALA A 187 -9.74 1.03 -0.85
CA ALA A 187 -10.03 2.47 -1.00
C ALA A 187 -9.30 3.05 -2.21
N ILE A 188 -8.03 2.70 -2.42
CA ILE A 188 -7.25 3.09 -3.58
C ILE A 188 -7.90 2.57 -4.87
N ILE A 189 -8.27 1.29 -4.92
CA ILE A 189 -8.94 0.70 -6.10
C ILE A 189 -10.28 1.40 -6.36
N SER A 190 -11.07 1.67 -5.32
CA SER A 190 -12.35 2.38 -5.43
C SER A 190 -12.17 3.79 -5.98
N TYR A 191 -11.16 4.52 -5.51
CA TYR A 191 -10.84 5.86 -5.98
C TYR A 191 -10.49 5.87 -7.47
N ILE A 192 -9.62 4.95 -7.90
CA ILE A 192 -9.21 4.83 -9.31
C ILE A 192 -10.40 4.46 -10.20
N LYS A 193 -11.23 3.51 -9.75
CA LYS A 193 -12.37 3.03 -10.54
C LYS A 193 -13.59 3.95 -10.54
N ARG A 194 -13.60 4.99 -9.69
CA ARG A 194 -14.73 5.92 -9.57
C ARG A 194 -15.10 6.60 -10.89
N ALA A 195 -14.13 6.88 -11.75
CA ALA A 195 -14.37 7.54 -13.04
C ALA A 195 -14.66 6.56 -14.19
N GLU A 196 -14.45 5.26 -14.00
CA GLU A 196 -14.43 4.26 -15.08
C GLU A 196 -15.52 3.18 -14.95
N ASP A 197 -15.98 2.89 -13.72
CA ASP A 197 -16.74 1.67 -13.46
C ASP A 197 -17.89 1.92 -12.48
N THR A 198 -19.10 1.53 -12.89
CA THR A 198 -20.31 1.54 -12.03
C THR A 198 -20.17 0.69 -10.77
N PHE A 199 -19.27 -0.30 -10.76
CA PHE A 199 -19.01 -1.19 -9.62
C PHE A 199 -18.02 -0.61 -8.60
N TYR A 200 -17.57 0.65 -8.73
CA TYR A 200 -16.69 1.33 -7.76
C TYR A 200 -17.27 1.33 -6.32
N THR A 201 -18.60 1.31 -6.20
CA THR A 201 -19.32 1.26 -4.92
C THR A 201 -19.10 -0.06 -4.19
N GLY A 202 -18.91 -1.18 -4.90
CA GLY A 202 -18.55 -2.46 -4.30
C GLY A 202 -17.16 -2.39 -3.64
N TRP A 203 -16.18 -1.83 -4.35
CA TRP A 203 -14.84 -1.59 -3.79
C TRP A 203 -14.88 -0.69 -2.55
N LYS A 204 -15.70 0.37 -2.58
CA LYS A 204 -15.88 1.28 -1.44
C LYS A 204 -16.51 0.56 -0.24
N PHE A 205 -17.56 -0.22 -0.49
CA PHE A 205 -18.23 -1.00 0.55
C PHE A 205 -17.25 -1.98 1.20
N LEU A 206 -16.47 -2.72 0.39
CA LEU A 206 -15.50 -3.69 0.90
C LEU A 206 -14.40 -3.00 1.71
N SER A 207 -13.95 -1.81 1.30
CA SER A 207 -13.01 -1.00 2.09
C SER A 207 -13.56 -0.68 3.48
N GLY A 208 -14.82 -0.23 3.56
CA GLY A 208 -15.50 0.02 4.83
C GLY A 208 -15.68 -1.24 5.67
N LEU A 209 -16.03 -2.36 5.04
CA LEU A 209 -16.17 -3.66 5.71
C LEU A 209 -14.85 -4.11 6.33
N PHE A 210 -13.74 -4.07 5.58
CA PHE A 210 -12.42 -4.46 6.10
C PHE A 210 -11.91 -3.50 7.18
N LEU A 211 -12.27 -2.21 7.12
CA LEU A 211 -11.99 -1.29 8.21
C LEU A 211 -12.78 -1.64 9.47
N PHE A 212 -14.05 -2.02 9.33
CA PHE A 212 -14.85 -2.52 10.45
C PHE A 212 -14.25 -3.80 11.04
N LEU A 213 -13.86 -4.77 10.21
CA LEU A 213 -13.18 -6.00 10.66
C LEU A 213 -11.86 -5.68 11.38
N ALA A 214 -11.08 -4.72 10.90
CA ALA A 214 -9.85 -4.31 11.58
C ALA A 214 -10.09 -3.69 12.96
N LEU A 215 -11.20 -2.96 13.12
CA LEU A 215 -11.60 -2.40 14.42
C LEU A 215 -12.15 -3.48 15.34
N ASP A 216 -12.93 -4.41 14.79
CA ASP A 216 -13.44 -5.56 15.53
C ASP A 216 -12.30 -6.43 16.05
N GLU A 217 -11.31 -6.75 15.22
CA GLU A 217 -10.09 -7.48 15.60
C GLU A 217 -9.33 -6.81 16.75
N PHE A 218 -9.27 -5.48 16.76
CA PHE A 218 -8.52 -4.74 17.79
C PHE A 218 -9.32 -4.53 19.09
N CYS A 219 -10.65 -4.46 19.00
CA CYS A 219 -11.53 -4.13 20.13
C CYS A 219 -12.41 -5.29 20.59
N SER A 220 -12.36 -6.43 19.93
CA SER A 220 -13.14 -7.63 20.20
C SER A 220 -14.64 -7.36 20.33
N ILE A 221 -15.18 -6.60 19.36
CA ILE A 221 -16.57 -6.13 19.44
C ILE A 221 -17.52 -7.33 19.32
N HIS A 222 -17.21 -8.31 18.47
CA HIS A 222 -18.01 -9.52 18.29
C HIS A 222 -18.15 -10.34 19.59
N GLU A 223 -17.13 -10.37 20.45
CA GLU A 223 -17.18 -11.07 21.73
C GLU A 223 -18.24 -10.49 22.67
N THR A 224 -18.46 -9.16 22.60
CA THR A 224 -19.45 -8.47 23.44
C THR A 224 -20.88 -8.98 23.17
N PHE A 225 -21.14 -9.55 21.98
CA PHE A 225 -22.43 -10.14 21.64
C PHE A 225 -22.62 -11.57 22.16
N ILE A 226 -21.56 -12.30 22.54
CA ILE A 226 -21.64 -13.71 22.95
C ILE A 226 -22.58 -13.87 24.14
N ILE A 227 -22.30 -13.21 25.26
CA ILE A 227 -23.05 -13.41 26.51
C ILE A 227 -24.53 -13.00 26.37
N PRO A 228 -24.88 -11.82 25.82
CA PRO A 228 -26.28 -11.42 25.64
C PRO A 228 -27.06 -12.39 24.75
N LEU A 229 -26.50 -12.80 23.61
CA LEU A 229 -27.18 -13.69 22.66
C LEU A 229 -27.29 -15.11 23.21
N ARG A 230 -26.24 -15.62 23.86
CA ARG A 230 -26.24 -16.94 24.49
C ARG A 230 -27.35 -17.03 25.55
N LYS A 231 -27.53 -15.98 26.37
CA LYS A 231 -28.61 -15.91 27.37
C LYS A 231 -29.99 -15.75 26.73
N ALA A 232 -30.13 -14.90 25.70
CA ALA A 232 -31.41 -14.63 25.06
C ALA A 232 -31.97 -15.84 24.30
N PHE A 233 -31.10 -16.60 23.62
CA PHE A 233 -31.48 -17.73 22.78
C PHE A 233 -31.17 -19.09 23.43
N ASN A 234 -30.62 -19.11 24.65
CA ASN A 234 -30.20 -20.29 25.40
C ASN A 234 -29.33 -21.24 24.56
N THR A 235 -28.33 -20.67 23.88
CA THR A 235 -27.50 -21.42 22.93
C THR A 235 -26.42 -22.25 23.63
N SER A 236 -26.07 -23.38 23.02
CA SER A 236 -25.04 -24.31 23.49
C SER A 236 -24.51 -25.14 22.31
N GLY A 237 -23.56 -26.05 22.54
CA GLY A 237 -22.99 -26.87 21.47
C GLY A 237 -22.28 -26.00 20.43
N PHE A 238 -22.57 -26.23 19.15
CA PHE A 238 -22.01 -25.44 18.04
C PHE A 238 -22.27 -23.94 18.15
N LEU A 239 -23.35 -23.53 18.80
CA LEU A 239 -23.70 -22.12 19.00
C LEU A 239 -23.26 -21.61 20.37
N HIS A 240 -22.22 -22.22 20.96
CA HIS A 240 -21.63 -21.75 22.20
C HIS A 240 -21.21 -20.27 22.03
N PHE A 241 -20.45 -19.95 20.99
CA PHE A 241 -20.16 -18.56 20.61
C PHE A 241 -21.32 -18.00 19.79
N ALA A 242 -22.24 -17.34 20.49
CA ALA A 242 -23.54 -16.99 19.92
C ALA A 242 -23.51 -15.86 18.87
N TRP A 243 -22.39 -15.12 18.76
CA TRP A 243 -22.23 -14.07 17.75
C TRP A 243 -22.17 -14.62 16.32
N VAL A 244 -21.87 -15.92 16.16
CA VAL A 244 -21.96 -16.64 14.88
C VAL A 244 -23.35 -16.50 14.24
N ILE A 245 -24.42 -16.37 15.04
CA ILE A 245 -25.78 -16.23 14.54
C ILE A 245 -25.95 -14.94 13.71
N PRO A 246 -25.78 -13.72 14.27
CA PRO A 246 -25.88 -12.50 13.48
C PRO A 246 -24.84 -12.45 12.36
N ALA A 247 -23.61 -12.92 12.59
CA ALA A 247 -22.57 -12.91 11.57
C ALA A 247 -22.93 -13.78 10.35
N THR A 248 -23.48 -14.98 10.57
CA THR A 248 -23.94 -15.87 9.48
C THR A 248 -25.06 -15.23 8.66
N ILE A 249 -26.02 -14.57 9.33
CA ILE A 249 -27.11 -13.85 8.63
C ILE A 249 -26.54 -12.73 7.76
N LEU A 250 -25.65 -11.90 8.32
CA LEU A 250 -25.00 -10.80 7.60
C LEU A 250 -24.14 -11.32 6.44
N LEU A 251 -23.43 -12.44 6.63
CA LEU A 251 -22.62 -13.08 5.58
C LEU A 251 -23.49 -13.55 4.41
N ILE A 252 -24.64 -14.19 4.67
CA ILE A 252 -25.55 -14.63 3.60
C ILE A 252 -26.05 -13.42 2.80
N ILE A 253 -26.49 -12.36 3.48
CA ILE A 253 -26.95 -11.12 2.84
C ILE A 253 -25.81 -10.51 2.00
N PHE A 254 -24.60 -10.44 2.57
CA PHE A 254 -23.41 -9.95 1.90
C PHE A 254 -23.13 -10.76 0.62
N LEU A 255 -23.00 -12.09 0.72
CA LEU A 255 -22.70 -12.96 -0.42
C LEU A 255 -23.71 -12.76 -1.56
N LEU A 256 -25.01 -12.75 -1.26
CA LEU A 256 -26.07 -12.54 -2.24
C LEU A 256 -25.98 -11.16 -2.92
N SER A 257 -25.76 -10.10 -2.14
CA SER A 257 -25.63 -8.73 -2.65
C SER A 257 -24.38 -8.54 -3.52
N PHE A 258 -23.29 -9.24 -3.20
CA PHE A 258 -22.00 -9.11 -3.87
C PHE A 258 -21.81 -10.03 -5.08
N LEU A 259 -22.73 -10.97 -5.36
CA LEU A 259 -22.60 -11.88 -6.50
C LEU A 259 -22.38 -11.16 -7.83
N LYS A 260 -23.10 -10.06 -8.08
CA LYS A 260 -22.97 -9.27 -9.31
C LYS A 260 -21.59 -8.62 -9.41
N PHE A 261 -21.11 -8.05 -8.31
CA PHE A 261 -19.78 -7.45 -8.22
C PHE A 261 -18.68 -8.48 -8.47
N ILE A 262 -18.72 -9.62 -7.78
CA ILE A 262 -17.73 -10.69 -7.92
C ILE A 262 -17.71 -11.26 -9.34
N LYS A 263 -18.87 -11.40 -9.99
CA LYS A 263 -18.97 -11.86 -11.39
C LYS A 263 -18.34 -10.87 -12.38
N ALA A 264 -18.39 -9.57 -12.11
CA ALA A 264 -17.79 -8.53 -12.94
C ALA A 264 -16.24 -8.52 -12.88
N LEU A 265 -15.64 -9.11 -11.86
CA LEU A 265 -14.18 -9.15 -11.71
C LEU A 265 -13.49 -10.06 -12.75
N PRO A 266 -12.27 -9.74 -13.19
CA PRO A 266 -11.45 -10.62 -14.02
C PRO A 266 -11.29 -12.01 -13.38
N GLN A 267 -11.32 -13.08 -14.19
CA GLN A 267 -11.35 -14.47 -13.71
C GLN A 267 -10.28 -14.81 -12.65
N LYS A 268 -9.04 -14.33 -12.86
CA LYS A 268 -7.94 -14.55 -11.92
C LYS A 268 -8.17 -13.86 -10.57
N THR A 269 -8.64 -12.61 -10.59
CA THR A 269 -8.94 -11.85 -9.37
C THR A 269 -10.14 -12.45 -8.64
N ARG A 270 -11.19 -12.81 -9.39
CA ARG A 270 -12.38 -13.47 -8.85
C ARG A 270 -12.04 -14.77 -8.10
N THR A 271 -11.19 -15.60 -8.69
CA THR A 271 -10.78 -16.88 -8.07
C THR A 271 -10.03 -16.65 -6.76
N LEU A 272 -9.11 -15.68 -6.73
CA LEU A 272 -8.37 -15.33 -5.52
C LEU A 272 -9.27 -14.72 -4.43
N PHE A 273 -10.26 -13.91 -4.81
CA PHE A 273 -11.25 -13.36 -3.87
C PHE A 273 -12.09 -14.46 -3.23
N ILE A 274 -12.57 -15.41 -4.02
CA ILE A 274 -13.34 -16.56 -3.52
C ILE A 274 -12.47 -17.42 -2.61
N LEU A 275 -11.23 -17.71 -3.01
CA LEU A 275 -10.29 -18.49 -2.20
C LEU A 275 -10.02 -17.78 -0.86
N ALA A 276 -9.65 -16.50 -0.89
CA ALA A 276 -9.40 -15.71 0.31
C ALA A 276 -10.61 -15.66 1.25
N GLY A 277 -11.79 -15.33 0.70
CA GLY A 277 -13.03 -15.25 1.48
C GLY A 277 -13.43 -16.61 2.07
N ALA A 278 -13.31 -17.69 1.32
CA ALA A 278 -13.60 -19.03 1.81
C ALA A 278 -12.65 -19.45 2.93
N THR A 279 -11.34 -19.19 2.78
CA THR A 279 -10.35 -19.50 3.81
C THR A 279 -10.60 -18.68 5.08
N TYR A 280 -10.81 -17.36 4.96
CA TYR A 280 -11.08 -16.48 6.09
C TYR A 280 -12.36 -16.87 6.84
N VAL A 281 -13.48 -17.04 6.13
CA VAL A 281 -14.76 -17.43 6.72
C VAL A 281 -14.71 -18.83 7.36
N SER A 282 -13.90 -19.74 6.81
CA SER A 282 -13.71 -21.06 7.42
C SER A 282 -12.98 -20.99 8.76
N GLY A 283 -12.08 -20.02 8.95
CA GLY A 283 -11.57 -19.66 10.28
C GLY A 283 -12.68 -19.04 11.12
N ALA A 284 -13.02 -17.79 10.83
CA ALA A 284 -13.89 -16.94 11.64
C ALA A 284 -15.28 -17.48 12.00
N LEU A 285 -15.91 -18.28 11.13
CA LEU A 285 -17.22 -18.89 11.44
C LEU A 285 -17.14 -20.41 11.51
N GLY A 286 -16.33 -21.03 10.65
CA GLY A 286 -16.22 -22.48 10.61
C GLY A 286 -15.56 -23.04 11.86
N MET A 287 -14.39 -22.51 12.22
CA MET A 287 -13.66 -22.98 13.39
C MET A 287 -14.36 -22.57 14.69
N GLU A 288 -14.96 -21.39 14.75
CA GLU A 288 -15.82 -20.94 15.85
C GLU A 288 -16.97 -21.91 16.19
N LEU A 289 -17.63 -22.50 15.18
CA LEU A 289 -18.64 -23.54 15.41
C LEU A 289 -18.02 -24.82 16.00
N VAL A 290 -16.83 -25.20 15.51
CA VAL A 290 -16.13 -26.41 15.93
C VAL A 290 -15.54 -26.26 17.35
N SER A 291 -14.84 -25.17 17.61
CA SER A 291 -14.27 -24.80 18.90
C SER A 291 -15.39 -24.56 19.91
N GLY A 292 -16.50 -23.92 19.52
CA GLY A 292 -17.68 -23.73 20.36
C GLY A 292 -18.34 -25.05 20.79
N TYR A 293 -18.51 -26.01 19.87
CA TYR A 293 -19.00 -27.35 20.22
C TYR A 293 -18.05 -28.04 21.21
N TYR A 294 -16.75 -27.99 20.95
CA TYR A 294 -15.76 -28.59 21.83
C TYR A 294 -15.78 -27.96 23.23
N ALA A 295 -15.75 -26.61 23.31
CA ALA A 295 -15.77 -25.83 24.54
C ALA A 295 -17.04 -26.10 25.37
N SER A 296 -18.18 -26.29 24.72
CA SER A 296 -19.44 -26.58 25.42
C SER A 296 -19.44 -27.90 26.20
N ILE A 297 -18.58 -28.84 25.82
CA ILE A 297 -18.50 -30.19 26.44
C ILE A 297 -17.28 -30.29 27.37
N HIS A 298 -16.13 -29.77 26.95
CA HIS A 298 -14.84 -29.98 27.62
C HIS A 298 -14.30 -28.73 28.33
N GLY A 299 -14.92 -27.57 28.12
CA GLY A 299 -14.40 -26.27 28.53
C GLY A 299 -13.28 -25.74 27.61
N GLU A 300 -12.86 -24.52 27.88
CA GLU A 300 -11.86 -23.78 27.08
C GLU A 300 -10.42 -24.01 27.59
N GLU A 301 -10.25 -24.43 28.85
CA GLU A 301 -8.94 -24.66 29.49
C GLU A 301 -8.30 -26.00 29.10
N THR A 302 -8.27 -26.34 27.81
CA THR A 302 -7.67 -27.59 27.32
C THR A 302 -6.72 -27.36 26.16
N VAL A 303 -5.66 -28.17 26.06
CA VAL A 303 -4.69 -28.11 24.95
C VAL A 303 -5.36 -28.31 23.59
N ALA A 304 -6.38 -29.17 23.51
CA ALA A 304 -7.11 -29.38 22.27
C ALA A 304 -7.90 -28.14 21.84
N TYR A 305 -8.48 -27.39 22.78
CA TYR A 305 -9.13 -26.11 22.48
C TYR A 305 -8.11 -25.10 21.94
N SER A 306 -6.95 -24.94 22.59
CA SER A 306 -5.88 -24.05 22.11
C SER A 306 -5.41 -24.38 20.69
N ILE A 307 -5.29 -25.67 20.34
CA ILE A 307 -4.97 -26.09 18.97
C ILE A 307 -6.06 -25.67 17.97
N LEU A 308 -7.34 -25.79 18.35
CA LEU A 308 -8.44 -25.35 17.49
C LEU A 308 -8.37 -23.85 17.23
N THR A 309 -8.11 -23.03 18.26
CA THR A 309 -7.92 -21.58 18.05
C THR A 309 -6.69 -21.27 17.19
N VAL A 310 -5.55 -21.95 17.39
CA VAL A 310 -4.38 -21.73 16.52
C VAL A 310 -4.71 -22.02 15.05
N VAL A 311 -5.52 -23.04 14.78
CA VAL A 311 -5.97 -23.36 13.41
C VAL A 311 -6.91 -22.27 12.88
N GLU A 312 -7.84 -21.78 13.71
CA GLU A 312 -8.73 -20.67 13.40
C GLU A 312 -7.95 -19.42 12.96
N GLU A 313 -7.06 -18.95 13.83
CA GLU A 313 -6.19 -17.79 13.63
C GLU A 313 -5.34 -17.90 12.36
N LEU A 314 -4.75 -19.08 12.13
CA LEU A 314 -3.96 -19.34 10.93
C LEU A 314 -4.81 -19.27 9.66
N LEU A 315 -6.03 -19.81 9.66
CA LEU A 315 -6.92 -19.75 8.50
C LEU A 315 -7.30 -18.30 8.19
N GLU A 316 -7.60 -17.51 9.20
CA GLU A 316 -7.90 -16.08 9.04
C GLU A 316 -6.74 -15.31 8.42
N MET A 317 -5.56 -15.38 9.04
CA MET A 317 -4.36 -14.71 8.55
C MET A 317 -4.00 -15.14 7.12
N LEU A 318 -4.09 -16.43 6.80
CA LEU A 318 -3.83 -16.94 5.45
C LEU A 318 -4.85 -16.41 4.43
N GLY A 319 -6.13 -16.33 4.80
CA GLY A 319 -7.17 -15.72 3.98
C GLY A 319 -6.84 -14.28 3.61
N ILE A 320 -6.40 -13.48 4.59
CA ILE A 320 -6.00 -12.09 4.39
C ILE A 320 -4.76 -11.96 3.50
N VAL A 321 -3.75 -12.83 3.66
CA VAL A 321 -2.57 -12.82 2.78
C VAL A 321 -2.94 -13.10 1.32
N VAL A 322 -3.81 -14.09 1.07
CA VAL A 322 -4.32 -14.38 -0.29
C VAL A 322 -5.07 -13.16 -0.83
N PHE A 323 -5.86 -12.49 0.01
CA PHE A 323 -6.62 -11.32 -0.39
C PHE A 323 -5.71 -10.13 -0.76
N ILE A 324 -4.71 -9.81 0.06
CA ILE A 324 -3.70 -8.78 -0.23
C ILE A 324 -3.00 -9.09 -1.56
N SER A 325 -2.62 -10.34 -1.79
CA SER A 325 -2.01 -10.78 -3.04
C SER A 325 -2.93 -10.52 -4.25
N ALA A 326 -4.23 -10.75 -4.08
CA ALA A 326 -5.25 -10.51 -5.10
C ALA A 326 -5.39 -9.01 -5.42
N LEU A 327 -5.45 -8.16 -4.39
CA LEU A 327 -5.59 -6.71 -4.52
C LEU A 327 -4.36 -6.08 -5.18
N LEU A 328 -3.16 -6.42 -4.72
CA LEU A 328 -1.91 -5.92 -5.31
C LEU A 328 -1.74 -6.40 -6.76
N SER A 329 -2.11 -7.66 -7.04
CA SER A 329 -2.09 -8.18 -8.41
C SER A 329 -3.11 -7.49 -9.32
N TYR A 330 -4.27 -7.11 -8.77
CA TYR A 330 -5.28 -6.35 -9.49
C TYR A 330 -4.80 -4.93 -9.80
N ILE A 331 -4.22 -4.23 -8.83
CA ILE A 331 -3.64 -2.90 -9.00
C ILE A 331 -2.54 -2.93 -10.06
N LYS A 332 -1.60 -3.87 -9.96
CA LYS A 332 -0.49 -4.02 -10.91
C LYS A 332 -0.96 -4.17 -12.36
N ARG A 333 -2.07 -4.89 -12.58
CA ARG A 333 -2.59 -5.15 -13.94
C ARG A 333 -3.40 -4.00 -14.53
N ASN A 334 -4.08 -3.22 -13.69
CA ASN A 334 -5.02 -2.20 -14.17
C ASN A 334 -4.48 -0.77 -14.07
N VAL A 335 -3.46 -0.53 -13.25
CA VAL A 335 -2.95 0.83 -12.93
C VAL A 335 -1.49 0.99 -13.33
N GLY A 336 -0.68 -0.08 -13.25
CA GLY A 336 0.75 -0.04 -13.56
C GLY A 336 1.59 0.62 -12.46
N GLU A 337 1.41 1.92 -12.21
CA GLU A 337 2.17 2.72 -11.24
C GLU A 337 1.24 3.58 -10.38
N ILE A 338 1.48 3.65 -9.07
CA ILE A 338 0.81 4.59 -8.15
C ILE A 338 1.86 5.58 -7.63
N ARG A 339 1.70 6.87 -7.95
CA ARG A 339 2.53 7.95 -7.43
C ARG A 339 1.77 8.77 -6.38
N PHE A 340 2.28 8.78 -5.15
CA PHE A 340 1.79 9.67 -4.11
C PHE A 340 2.57 10.99 -4.15
N CYS A 341 1.86 12.10 -4.38
CA CYS A 341 2.43 13.45 -4.33
C CYS A 341 1.60 14.31 -3.39
N ILE A 342 2.22 14.82 -2.33
CA ILE A 342 1.61 15.78 -1.41
C ILE A 342 2.26 17.13 -1.68
N ARG A 343 1.45 18.12 -2.06
CA ARG A 343 1.91 19.52 -2.23
C ARG A 343 1.19 20.37 -1.22
N PHE A 344 1.95 21.13 -0.43
CA PHE A 344 1.42 22.16 0.44
C PHE A 344 1.37 23.45 -0.38
N SER A 345 0.19 24.08 -0.46
CA SER A 345 0.08 25.45 -0.95
C SER A 345 0.12 26.37 0.26
N ASP A 346 0.96 27.40 0.22
CA ASP A 346 0.80 28.51 1.13
C ASP A 346 -0.49 29.23 0.73
N ASN A 347 -1.48 29.28 1.63
CA ASN A 347 -2.64 30.15 1.44
C ASN A 347 -2.13 31.59 1.51
N GLN A 348 -2.18 32.31 0.39
CA GLN A 348 -2.17 33.78 0.37
C GLN A 348 -3.58 34.31 0.22
#